data_AF-A0A935DQ88-F1
#
_entry.id   AF-A0A935DQ88-F1
#
_cell.length_a   1.000
_cell.length_b   1.000
_cell.length_c   1.000
_cell.angle_alpha   90.00
_cell.angle_beta   90.00
_cell.angle_gamma   90.00
#
_symmetry.space_group_name_H-M   'P 1'
#
loop_
_entity.id
_entity.type
_entity.pdbx_description
1 polymer ?
#
loop_
_entity_poly.entity_id
_entity_poly.type
_entity_poly.pdbx_seq_one_letter_code
_entity_poly.pdbx_strand_id
1 'polypeptide(L)'
;MTNRITPLAVAALLLVLAGCAKPTTPQVQGPLAIDIPEYCTVCIEVLRCESPSRQVAYLLHEQGAWAQIATIWNYFAEFFRPKTEDFRKLTIYDLAPDASRAVASRASLEARLDVWNRRVELPDAIVDQKTGAWLTSDGVNQGQCTHLPRGPDRQFIATLQETTS
;
A
#
# COMPACT_ATOMS: atom_id res chain seq x y z
N MET A 1 36.88 8.66 58.45
CA MET A 1 36.22 7.83 57.41
C MET A 1 34.83 8.39 57.18
N THR A 2 34.65 9.19 56.13
CA THR A 2 33.35 9.75 55.76
C THR A 2 33.30 9.85 54.25
N ASN A 3 32.61 8.88 53.64
CA ASN A 3 32.49 8.70 52.20
C ASN A 3 31.46 9.71 51.68
N ARG A 4 31.91 10.79 51.01
CA ARG A 4 31.02 11.69 50.28
C ARG A 4 30.79 11.10 48.89
N ILE A 5 29.70 10.37 48.73
CA ILE A 5 29.25 9.92 47.42
C ILE A 5 28.61 11.12 46.71
N THR A 6 29.30 11.59 45.69
CA THR A 6 28.96 12.76 44.86
C THR A 6 27.64 12.50 44.12
N PRO A 7 26.61 13.36 44.22
CA PRO A 7 25.29 13.15 43.59
C PRO A 7 25.31 13.27 42.05
N LEU A 8 26.46 13.60 41.45
CA LEU A 8 26.62 13.81 40.01
C LEU A 8 26.59 12.54 39.17
N ALA A 9 26.85 11.36 39.75
CA ALA A 9 26.87 10.11 39.00
C ALA A 9 25.47 9.57 38.66
N VAL A 10 24.44 9.95 39.42
CA VAL A 10 23.06 9.43 39.23
C VAL A 10 22.34 10.14 38.08
N ALA A 11 22.66 11.42 37.82
CA ALA A 11 22.01 12.20 36.77
C ALA A 11 22.41 11.77 35.34
N ALA A 12 23.61 11.22 35.15
CA ALA A 12 24.10 10.82 33.83
C ALA A 12 23.44 9.51 33.31
N LEU A 13 22.96 8.64 34.20
CA LEU A 13 22.33 7.38 33.81
C LEU A 13 20.88 7.55 33.32
N LEU A 14 20.22 8.67 33.67
CA LEU A 14 18.82 8.94 33.30
C LEU A 14 18.65 9.56 31.91
N LEU A 15 19.74 10.06 31.28
CA LEU A 15 19.70 10.64 29.94
C LEU A 15 19.86 9.61 28.81
N VAL A 16 20.22 8.36 29.13
CA VAL A 16 20.38 7.28 28.13
C VAL A 16 19.03 6.60 27.80
N LEU A 17 17.96 6.93 28.53
CA LEU A 17 16.59 6.44 28.31
C LEU A 17 15.71 7.41 27.52
N ALA A 18 16.28 8.48 26.95
CA ALA A 18 15.57 9.37 26.04
C ALA A 18 15.28 8.67 24.69
N GLY A 19 14.29 7.79 24.72
CA GLY A 19 13.30 7.59 23.68
C GLY A 19 13.80 7.30 22.27
N CYS A 20 14.06 6.01 21.97
CA CYS A 20 13.63 5.47 20.68
C CYS A 20 12.09 5.45 20.66
N ALA A 21 11.46 6.62 20.56
CA ALA A 21 10.03 6.72 20.33
C ALA A 21 9.77 6.13 18.93
N LYS A 22 9.10 4.97 18.88
CA LYS A 22 8.64 4.41 17.62
C LYS A 22 7.75 5.46 16.96
N PRO A 23 7.97 5.82 15.68
CA PRO A 23 7.14 6.83 15.03
C PRO A 23 5.68 6.36 15.08
N THR A 24 4.76 7.28 15.37
CA THR A 24 3.32 7.00 15.44
C THR A 24 2.61 7.31 14.13
N THR A 25 3.31 7.90 13.17
CA THR A 25 2.81 8.24 11.84
C THR A 25 3.61 7.49 10.76
N PRO A 26 2.99 7.24 9.58
CA PRO A 26 3.69 6.67 8.43
C PRO A 26 4.99 7.41 8.11
N GLN A 27 6.00 6.68 7.63
CA GLN A 27 7.31 7.26 7.31
C GLN A 27 7.24 8.25 6.16
N VAL A 28 6.33 8.01 5.21
CA VAL A 28 6.15 8.86 4.05
C VAL A 28 4.91 9.74 4.24
N GLN A 29 5.15 11.05 4.32
CA GLN A 29 4.13 12.09 4.48
C GLN A 29 4.06 13.01 3.24
N GLY A 30 2.93 13.71 3.11
CA GLY A 30 2.63 14.64 2.03
C GLY A 30 1.52 14.15 1.09
N PRO A 31 1.15 14.94 0.07
CA PRO A 31 0.18 14.52 -0.93
C PRO A 31 0.69 13.28 -1.69
N LEU A 32 -0.22 12.35 -1.95
CA LEU A 32 0.05 11.12 -2.69
C LEU A 32 -0.37 11.30 -4.15
N ALA A 33 0.41 10.75 -5.08
CA ALA A 33 0.03 10.65 -6.49
C ALA A 33 -1.04 9.56 -6.70
N ILE A 34 -1.03 8.53 -5.87
CA ILE A 34 -2.00 7.44 -5.83
C ILE A 34 -2.64 7.44 -4.44
N ASP A 35 -3.88 7.90 -4.34
CA ASP A 35 -4.60 8.00 -3.06
C ASP A 35 -5.60 6.86 -2.92
N ILE A 36 -5.16 5.75 -2.31
CA ILE A 36 -6.02 4.60 -2.05
C ILE A 36 -6.51 4.69 -0.59
N PRO A 37 -7.82 4.85 -0.35
CA PRO A 37 -8.35 5.02 1.00
C PRO A 37 -8.24 3.70 1.79
N GLU A 38 -7.28 3.61 2.72
CA GLU A 38 -6.95 2.39 3.47
C GLU A 38 -8.04 1.93 4.45
N TYR A 39 -8.98 2.81 4.78
CA TYR A 39 -10.12 2.53 5.68
C TYR A 39 -11.42 2.21 4.95
N CYS A 40 -11.44 2.32 3.61
CA CYS A 40 -12.64 2.03 2.85
C CYS A 40 -12.73 0.54 2.52
N THR A 41 -13.71 -0.14 3.13
CA THR A 41 -13.93 -1.57 2.97
C THR A 41 -14.66 -1.94 1.67
N VAL A 42 -15.48 -1.01 1.16
CA VAL A 42 -16.33 -1.19 -0.04
C VAL A 42 -15.77 -0.49 -1.29
N CYS A 43 -14.58 0.09 -1.21
CA CYS A 43 -14.00 0.82 -2.33
C CYS A 43 -13.33 -0.15 -3.31
N ILE A 44 -13.67 0.04 -4.57
CA ILE A 44 -12.96 -0.53 -5.70
C ILE A 44 -12.04 0.56 -6.24
N GLU A 45 -10.78 0.24 -6.45
CA GLU A 45 -9.77 1.20 -6.91
C GLU A 45 -9.08 0.66 -8.15
N VAL A 46 -8.82 1.53 -9.13
CA VAL A 46 -8.18 1.15 -10.39
C VAL A 46 -6.90 1.94 -10.58
N LEU A 47 -5.79 1.20 -10.71
CA LEU A 47 -4.51 1.76 -11.08
C LEU A 47 -4.23 1.40 -12.53
N ARG A 48 -3.99 2.41 -13.37
CA ARG A 48 -3.48 2.20 -14.73
C ARG A 48 -2.00 2.49 -14.73
N CYS A 49 -1.22 1.49 -15.09
CA CYS A 49 0.24 1.55 -15.11
C CYS A 49 0.75 1.36 -16.53
N GLU A 50 1.66 2.25 -16.93
CA GLU A 50 2.14 2.35 -18.29
C GLU A 50 3.67 2.41 -18.33
N SER A 51 4.22 1.74 -19.34
CA SER A 51 5.62 1.73 -19.71
C SER A 51 5.72 1.75 -21.24
N PRO A 52 6.90 2.03 -21.84
CA PRO A 52 7.04 2.01 -23.29
C PRO A 52 6.65 0.69 -23.95
N SER A 53 6.73 -0.43 -23.23
CA SER A 53 6.50 -1.78 -23.77
C SER A 53 5.28 -2.50 -23.20
N ARG A 54 4.66 -1.99 -22.13
CA ARG A 54 3.62 -2.71 -21.39
C ARG A 54 2.60 -1.73 -20.79
N GLN A 55 1.34 -2.10 -20.94
CA GLN A 55 0.17 -1.39 -20.39
C GLN A 55 -0.60 -2.36 -19.49
N VAL A 56 -0.85 -1.98 -18.24
CA VAL A 56 -1.52 -2.84 -17.25
C VAL A 56 -2.54 -2.04 -16.47
N ALA A 57 -3.70 -2.65 -16.19
CA ALA A 57 -4.63 -2.15 -15.19
C ALA A 57 -4.67 -3.11 -13.98
N TYR A 58 -4.48 -2.56 -12.79
CA TYR A 58 -4.65 -3.25 -11.52
C TYR A 58 -5.99 -2.83 -10.92
N LEU A 59 -6.88 -3.80 -10.76
CA LEU A 59 -8.18 -3.63 -10.13
C LEU A 59 -8.12 -4.16 -8.69
N LEU A 60 -8.06 -3.25 -7.73
CA LEU A 60 -8.15 -3.58 -6.31
C LEU A 60 -9.62 -3.61 -5.93
N HIS A 61 -10.10 -4.79 -5.58
CA HIS A 61 -11.48 -4.99 -5.15
C HIS A 61 -11.67 -4.59 -3.68
N GLU A 62 -12.93 -4.65 -3.24
CA GLU A 62 -13.30 -4.53 -1.84
C GLU A 62 -12.49 -5.46 -0.92
N GLN A 63 -12.38 -5.06 0.34
CA GLN A 63 -11.59 -5.77 1.33
C GLN A 63 -12.10 -7.22 1.44
N GLY A 64 -11.21 -8.19 1.25
CA GLY A 64 -11.56 -9.61 1.29
C GLY A 64 -11.95 -10.07 2.70
N ALA A 65 -12.92 -10.99 2.78
CA ALA A 65 -13.41 -11.58 4.03
C ALA A 65 -12.32 -12.23 4.94
N TRP A 66 -11.12 -12.48 4.43
CA TRP A 66 -9.99 -13.03 5.20
C TRP A 66 -9.33 -12.02 6.15
N ALA A 67 -9.68 -10.73 6.09
CA ALA A 67 -9.39 -9.79 7.17
C ALA A 67 -10.02 -10.23 8.52
N GLN A 68 -11.02 -11.13 8.50
CA GLN A 68 -11.71 -11.63 9.69
C GLN A 68 -10.95 -12.71 10.51
N ILE A 69 -9.77 -13.18 10.09
CA ILE A 69 -8.97 -14.13 10.90
C ILE A 69 -7.81 -13.44 11.62
N ALA A 70 -7.30 -12.33 11.07
CA ALA A 70 -6.39 -11.45 11.80
C ALA A 70 -7.11 -10.68 12.93
N THR A 71 -8.43 -10.50 12.85
CA THR A 71 -9.23 -9.71 13.81
C THR A 71 -9.30 -10.29 15.22
N ILE A 72 -9.15 -11.61 15.43
CA ILE A 72 -9.17 -12.17 16.80
C ILE A 72 -7.89 -11.78 17.56
N TRP A 73 -6.74 -11.70 16.87
CA TRP A 73 -5.49 -11.20 17.47
C TRP A 73 -5.36 -9.67 17.41
N ASN A 74 -5.92 -9.01 16.39
CA ASN A 74 -5.92 -7.55 16.25
C ASN A 74 -6.82 -6.83 17.26
N TYR A 75 -7.92 -7.43 17.73
CA TYR A 75 -8.75 -6.82 18.78
C TYR A 75 -7.96 -6.52 20.07
N PHE A 76 -6.88 -7.27 20.34
CA PHE A 76 -5.98 -7.01 21.47
C PHE A 76 -4.78 -6.12 21.13
N ALA A 77 -4.40 -6.00 19.85
CA ALA A 77 -3.23 -5.23 19.41
C ALA A 77 -3.56 -3.81 18.91
N GLU A 78 -4.76 -3.58 18.36
CA GLU A 78 -5.22 -2.29 17.82
C GLU A 78 -5.41 -1.21 18.88
N PHE A 79 -5.56 -1.57 20.16
CA PHE A 79 -5.53 -0.57 21.23
C PHE A 79 -4.15 0.08 21.41
N PHE A 80 -3.07 -0.50 20.85
CA PHE A 80 -1.70 -0.05 21.05
C PHE A 80 -0.85 0.11 19.78
N ARG A 81 -1.34 -0.21 18.56
CA ARG A 81 -0.53 -0.13 17.33
C ARG A 81 -1.30 0.42 16.12
N PRO A 82 -0.77 1.43 15.41
CA PRO A 82 -1.38 1.97 14.20
C PRO A 82 -1.45 0.93 13.07
N LYS A 83 -2.48 1.02 12.20
CA LYS A 83 -2.64 0.17 11.01
C LYS A 83 -1.42 0.36 10.10
N THR A 84 -0.68 -0.71 9.87
CA THR A 84 0.55 -0.69 9.07
C THR A 84 0.34 -1.29 7.69
N GLU A 85 -0.63 -2.18 7.53
CA GLU A 85 -0.89 -2.93 6.30
C GLU A 85 -2.40 -3.14 6.07
N ASP A 86 -2.79 -3.26 4.80
CA ASP A 86 -4.12 -3.67 4.35
C ASP A 86 -3.99 -4.67 3.19
N PHE A 87 -4.93 -5.60 3.04
CA PHE A 87 -4.90 -6.60 1.96
C PHE A 87 -6.19 -6.55 1.17
N ARG A 88 -6.08 -6.53 -0.16
CA ARG A 88 -7.22 -6.45 -1.08
C ARG A 88 -7.12 -7.52 -2.15
N LYS A 89 -8.28 -8.07 -2.53
CA LYS A 89 -8.36 -8.92 -3.72
C LYS A 89 -7.95 -8.10 -4.94
N LEU A 90 -7.26 -8.75 -5.88
CA LEU A 90 -6.69 -8.11 -7.05
C LEU A 90 -7.09 -8.88 -8.32
N THR A 91 -7.44 -8.11 -9.35
CA THR A 91 -7.42 -8.57 -10.74
C THR A 91 -6.41 -7.73 -11.53
N ILE A 92 -5.57 -8.40 -12.31
CA ILE A 92 -4.62 -7.75 -13.23
C ILE A 92 -5.16 -7.92 -14.65
N TYR A 93 -5.24 -6.83 -15.40
CA TYR A 93 -5.52 -6.85 -16.83
C TYR A 93 -4.27 -6.39 -17.57
N ASP A 94 -3.73 -7.25 -18.43
CA ASP A 94 -2.74 -6.83 -19.41
C ASP A 94 -3.50 -6.20 -20.59
N LEU A 95 -3.15 -4.97 -20.95
CA LEU A 95 -3.90 -4.14 -21.90
C LEU A 95 -3.25 -4.17 -23.29
N ALA A 96 -4.06 -3.91 -24.31
CA ALA A 96 -3.54 -3.61 -25.65
C ALA A 96 -2.65 -2.33 -25.63
N PRO A 97 -1.79 -2.12 -26.63
CA PRO A 97 -0.87 -0.96 -26.65
C PRO A 97 -1.55 0.41 -26.57
N ASP A 98 -2.81 0.50 -27.00
CA ASP A 98 -3.65 1.70 -26.94
C ASP A 98 -4.40 1.85 -25.59
N ALA A 99 -4.21 0.91 -24.66
CA ALA A 99 -4.88 0.81 -23.37
C ALA A 99 -6.43 0.80 -23.45
N SER A 100 -7.01 0.50 -24.61
CA SER A 100 -8.47 0.58 -24.83
C SER A 100 -9.23 -0.69 -24.42
N ARG A 101 -8.53 -1.82 -24.42
CA ARG A 101 -9.09 -3.15 -24.15
C ARG A 101 -8.09 -4.03 -23.42
N ALA A 102 -8.62 -5.02 -22.70
CA ALA A 102 -7.80 -6.05 -22.11
C ALA A 102 -7.50 -7.15 -23.14
N VAL A 103 -6.26 -7.65 -23.12
CA VAL A 103 -5.81 -8.78 -23.94
C VAL A 103 -5.66 -10.06 -23.11
N ALA A 104 -5.45 -9.92 -21.82
CA ALA A 104 -5.43 -11.02 -20.86
C ALA A 104 -5.86 -10.51 -19.48
N SER A 105 -6.38 -11.40 -18.64
CA SER A 105 -6.63 -11.10 -17.24
C SER A 105 -6.16 -12.22 -16.32
N ARG A 106 -5.80 -11.84 -15.09
CA ARG A 106 -5.44 -12.74 -13.99
C ARG A 106 -6.21 -12.29 -12.75
N ALA A 107 -7.17 -13.10 -12.32
CA ALA A 107 -8.03 -12.81 -11.17
C ALA A 107 -7.63 -13.62 -9.93
N SER A 108 -8.30 -13.37 -8.81
CA SER A 108 -8.09 -14.07 -7.53
C SER A 108 -6.67 -13.91 -6.97
N LEU A 109 -6.04 -12.77 -7.26
CA LEU A 109 -4.76 -12.37 -6.70
C LEU A 109 -4.98 -11.51 -5.45
N GLU A 110 -3.90 -11.14 -4.78
CA GLU A 110 -3.93 -10.25 -3.62
C GLU A 110 -2.93 -9.11 -3.81
N ALA A 111 -3.31 -7.92 -3.38
CA ALA A 111 -2.45 -6.75 -3.26
C ALA A 111 -2.30 -6.39 -1.77
N ARG A 112 -1.07 -6.10 -1.33
CA ARG A 112 -0.77 -5.59 0.01
C ARG A 112 -0.56 -4.08 -0.06
N LEU A 113 -1.35 -3.33 0.66
CA LEU A 113 -1.15 -1.89 0.82
C LEU A 113 -0.29 -1.69 2.07
N ASP A 114 0.97 -1.34 1.86
CA ASP A 114 1.90 -0.95 2.91
C ASP A 114 1.63 0.51 3.28
N VAL A 115 0.80 0.72 4.30
CA VAL A 115 0.39 2.06 4.77
C VAL A 115 1.59 2.79 5.37
N TRP A 116 2.52 2.05 5.97
CA TRP A 116 3.69 2.62 6.63
C TRP A 116 4.70 3.21 5.63
N ASN A 117 5.00 2.46 4.57
CA ASN A 117 5.94 2.84 3.51
C ASN A 117 5.25 3.56 2.33
N ARG A 118 3.92 3.67 2.34
CA ARG A 118 3.09 4.24 1.27
C ARG A 118 3.35 3.54 -0.08
N ARG A 119 3.15 2.22 -0.09
CA ARG A 119 3.34 1.37 -1.28
C ARG A 119 2.14 0.46 -1.49
N VAL A 120 1.87 0.12 -2.75
CA VAL A 120 1.01 -0.99 -3.13
C VAL A 120 1.89 -2.09 -3.66
N GLU A 121 1.97 -3.20 -2.94
CA GLU A 121 2.69 -4.39 -3.38
C GLU A 121 1.74 -5.31 -4.11
N LEU A 122 2.18 -5.68 -5.31
CA LEU A 122 1.47 -6.51 -6.27
C LEU A 122 2.29 -7.80 -6.48
N PRO A 123 1.70 -8.88 -7.01
CA PRO A 123 2.44 -10.12 -7.21
C PRO A 123 3.70 -9.99 -8.07
N ASP A 124 3.71 -9.07 -9.04
CA ASP A 124 4.80 -8.86 -10.00
C ASP A 124 5.46 -7.48 -9.91
N ALA A 125 5.03 -6.61 -8.98
CA ALA A 125 5.40 -5.20 -8.99
C ALA A 125 5.18 -4.49 -7.65
N ILE A 126 5.72 -3.28 -7.55
CA ILE A 126 5.47 -2.35 -6.46
C ILE A 126 5.04 -1.02 -7.07
N VAL A 127 4.00 -0.39 -6.53
CA VAL A 127 3.61 0.98 -6.87
C VAL A 127 3.91 1.87 -5.68
N ASP A 128 4.78 2.86 -5.88
CA ASP A 128 5.04 3.90 -4.87
C ASP A 128 3.88 4.89 -4.87
N GLN A 129 3.15 5.05 -3.76
CA GLN A 129 1.95 5.88 -3.74
C GLN A 129 2.25 7.38 -3.80
N LYS A 130 3.44 7.79 -3.33
CA LYS A 130 3.83 9.19 -3.30
C LYS A 130 4.15 9.71 -4.70
N THR A 131 4.86 8.92 -5.48
CA THR A 131 5.35 9.29 -6.81
C THR A 131 4.52 8.68 -7.93
N GLY A 132 3.78 7.61 -7.65
CA GLY A 132 3.12 6.75 -8.64
C GLY A 132 4.10 5.86 -9.42
N ALA A 133 5.39 5.84 -9.07
CA ALA A 133 6.38 5.04 -9.79
C ALA A 133 5.99 3.55 -9.78
N TRP A 134 6.01 2.95 -10.97
CA TRP A 134 5.77 1.52 -11.14
C TRP A 134 7.10 0.80 -11.17
N LEU A 135 7.36 0.03 -10.14
CA LEU A 135 8.61 -0.67 -9.93
C LEU A 135 8.40 -2.17 -10.13
N THR A 136 9.43 -2.86 -10.58
CA THR A 136 9.55 -4.32 -10.47
C THR A 136 9.66 -4.72 -8.99
N SER A 137 9.51 -6.01 -8.69
CA SER A 137 9.74 -6.55 -7.33
C SER A 137 11.13 -6.24 -6.79
N ASP A 138 12.12 -6.10 -7.66
CA ASP A 138 13.51 -5.79 -7.31
C ASP A 138 13.76 -4.29 -7.14
N GLY A 139 12.72 -3.46 -7.27
CA GLY A 139 12.77 -2.01 -7.08
C GLY A 139 13.26 -1.21 -8.30
N VAL A 140 13.47 -1.85 -9.44
CA VAL A 140 13.80 -1.15 -10.70
C VAL A 140 12.55 -0.49 -11.25
N ASN A 141 12.62 0.81 -11.55
CA ASN A 141 11.53 1.54 -12.16
C ASN A 141 11.29 1.07 -13.60
N GLN A 142 10.07 0.63 -13.88
CA GLN A 142 9.62 0.17 -15.19
C GLN A 142 8.55 1.08 -15.82
N GLY A 143 8.02 2.06 -15.09
CA GLY A 143 7.00 2.95 -15.63
C GLY A 143 6.30 3.79 -14.57
N GLN A 144 5.08 4.20 -14.89
CA GLN A 144 4.30 5.10 -14.05
C GLN A 144 2.86 4.58 -13.92
N CYS A 145 2.33 4.64 -12.71
CA CYS A 145 0.93 4.38 -12.42
C CYS A 145 0.17 5.69 -12.20
N THR A 146 -1.11 5.65 -12.55
CA THR A 146 -2.10 6.67 -12.26
C THR A 146 -3.31 6.02 -11.63
N HIS A 147 -3.92 6.73 -10.69
CA HIS A 147 -5.15 6.32 -10.05
C HIS A 147 -6.33 6.89 -10.83
N LEU A 148 -7.23 6.03 -11.29
CA LEU A 148 -8.42 6.50 -11.97
C LEU A 148 -9.41 7.05 -10.93
N PRO A 149 -9.99 8.24 -11.16
CA PRO A 149 -10.99 8.79 -10.27
C PRO A 149 -12.26 7.94 -10.29
N ARG A 150 -13.05 8.05 -9.22
CA ARG A 150 -14.36 7.41 -9.10
C ARG A 150 -15.33 7.88 -10.17
N GLY A 151 -16.03 6.95 -10.80
CA GLY A 151 -16.91 7.16 -11.96
C GLY A 151 -16.29 6.59 -13.23
N PRO A 152 -15.23 7.22 -13.78
CA PRO A 152 -14.51 6.70 -14.96
C PRO A 152 -13.91 5.30 -14.76
N ASP A 153 -13.50 4.97 -13.53
CA ASP A 153 -13.05 3.65 -13.13
C ASP A 153 -14.06 2.53 -13.49
N ARG A 154 -15.35 2.72 -13.21
CA ARG A 154 -16.40 1.72 -13.44
C ARG A 154 -16.62 1.45 -14.92
N GLN A 155 -16.66 2.52 -15.73
CA GLN A 155 -16.81 2.39 -17.17
C GLN A 155 -15.60 1.69 -17.77
N PHE A 156 -14.40 2.06 -17.32
CA PHE A 156 -13.16 1.43 -17.76
C PHE A 156 -13.14 -0.07 -17.43
N ILE A 157 -13.47 -0.46 -16.18
CA ILE A 157 -13.55 -1.87 -15.78
C ILE A 157 -14.55 -2.64 -16.64
N ALA A 158 -15.74 -2.08 -16.88
CA ALA A 158 -16.76 -2.73 -17.70
C ALA A 158 -16.24 -3.05 -19.10
N THR A 159 -15.56 -2.10 -19.76
CA THR A 159 -14.90 -2.33 -21.04
C THR A 159 -13.84 -3.44 -20.98
N LEU A 160 -13.03 -3.48 -19.93
CA LEU A 160 -12.01 -4.53 -19.78
C LEU A 160 -12.64 -5.93 -19.59
N GLN A 161 -13.73 -6.01 -18.83
CA GLN A 161 -14.46 -7.26 -18.60
C GLN A 161 -15.11 -7.78 -19.88
N GLU A 162 -15.73 -6.90 -20.67
CA GLU A 162 -16.32 -7.25 -21.97
C GLU A 162 -15.27 -7.75 -22.96
N THR A 163 -14.08 -7.18 -22.94
CA THR A 163 -13.02 -7.49 -23.93
C THR A 163 -12.13 -8.67 -23.57
N THR A 164 -12.18 -9.15 -22.32
CA THR A 164 -11.43 -10.34 -21.88
C THR A 164 -12.29 -11.62 -21.87
N SER A 165 -13.60 -11.49 -22.04
CA SER A 165 -14.56 -12.61 -21.99
C SER A 165 -14.58 -13.43 -23.27
#